data_AF-A0A3D6CIH0-F1
#
_entry.id   AF-A0A3D6CIH0-F1
#
_cell.length_a   1.000
_cell.length_b   1.000
_cell.length_c   1.000
_cell.angle_alpha   90.00
_cell.angle_beta   90.00
_cell.angle_gamma   90.00
#
_symmetry.space_group_name_H-M   'P 1'
#
loop_
_entity.id
_entity.type
_entity.pdbx_description
1 polymer ?
#
loop_
_entity_poly.entity_id
_entity_poly.type
_entity_poly.pdbx_seq_one_letter_code
_entity_poly.pdbx_strand_id
1 'polypeptide(L)'
;MSQHHTISPEISFPPQHAEGTKKIWKTFWILSIITIIELAIGLAIYNIHEGENPNANLVLFFKGMVCILTLAKAYYIVAIFMHLGDEIRNFIMTIVVPLLLFIWFIIAFLWDGDSWKNLRNTDAGSRPNIEKVAPAAKQKGAKD
;
A
#
# COMPACT_ATOMS: atom_id res chain seq x y z
N MET A 1 -18.33 -71.75 -12.08
CA MET A 1 -18.98 -70.47 -11.77
C MET A 1 -17.99 -69.35 -12.07
N SER A 2 -18.09 -68.77 -13.26
CA SER A 2 -17.25 -67.67 -13.72
C SER A 2 -17.80 -66.36 -13.15
N GLN A 3 -17.04 -65.70 -12.27
CA GLN A 3 -17.43 -64.38 -11.77
C GLN A 3 -17.17 -63.33 -12.86
N HIS A 4 -18.24 -62.70 -13.33
CA HIS A 4 -18.18 -61.52 -14.18
C HIS A 4 -17.87 -60.31 -13.29
N HIS A 5 -16.66 -59.74 -13.41
CA HIS A 5 -16.37 -58.42 -12.86
C HIS A 5 -16.98 -57.35 -13.76
N THR A 6 -18.04 -56.71 -13.28
CA THR A 6 -18.66 -55.57 -13.94
C THR A 6 -17.78 -54.34 -13.66
N ILE A 7 -16.99 -53.92 -14.64
CA ILE A 7 -16.19 -52.70 -14.58
C ILE A 7 -17.16 -51.52 -14.75
N SER A 8 -17.47 -50.82 -13.65
CA SER A 8 -18.22 -49.58 -13.71
C SER A 8 -17.43 -48.55 -14.53
N PRO A 9 -18.03 -47.89 -15.54
CA PRO A 9 -17.40 -46.77 -16.20
C PRO A 9 -17.31 -45.62 -15.19
N GLU A 10 -16.08 -45.27 -14.81
CA GLU A 10 -15.81 -44.06 -14.03
C GLU A 10 -16.31 -42.87 -14.84
N ILE A 11 -17.41 -42.26 -14.40
CA ILE A 11 -17.92 -41.00 -14.97
C ILE A 11 -16.92 -39.92 -14.55
N SER A 12 -15.90 -39.70 -15.38
CA SER A 12 -14.99 -38.58 -15.22
C SER A 12 -15.74 -37.31 -15.61
N PHE A 13 -16.29 -36.61 -14.61
CA PHE A 13 -16.82 -35.27 -14.80
C PHE A 13 -15.63 -34.36 -15.15
N PRO A 14 -15.61 -33.70 -16.33
CA PRO A 14 -14.56 -32.75 -16.63
C PRO A 14 -14.57 -31.66 -15.54
N PRO A 15 -13.41 -31.27 -15.00
CA PRO A 15 -13.35 -30.24 -13.98
C PRO A 15 -14.04 -28.98 -14.51
N GLN A 16 -15.10 -28.57 -13.81
CA GLN A 16 -15.93 -27.45 -14.20
C GLN A 16 -15.07 -26.19 -14.26
N HIS A 17 -14.90 -25.63 -15.46
CA HIS A 17 -13.93 -24.59 -15.73
C HIS A 17 -14.18 -23.33 -14.89
N ALA A 18 -13.14 -22.94 -14.15
CA ALA A 18 -12.94 -21.73 -13.38
C ALA A 18 -13.82 -20.52 -13.79
N GLU A 19 -14.95 -20.34 -13.10
CA GLU A 19 -15.87 -19.21 -13.31
C GLU A 19 -15.28 -17.86 -12.82
N GLY A 20 -14.17 -17.88 -12.09
CA GLY A 20 -13.58 -16.70 -11.44
C GLY A 20 -12.72 -15.79 -12.33
N THR A 21 -12.15 -16.30 -13.43
CA THR A 21 -11.12 -15.58 -14.20
C THR A 21 -11.63 -14.29 -14.85
N LYS A 22 -12.89 -14.25 -15.29
CA LYS A 22 -13.49 -13.06 -15.91
C LYS A 22 -13.63 -11.89 -14.92
N LYS A 23 -13.98 -12.18 -13.67
CA LYS A 23 -14.13 -11.15 -12.62
C LYS A 23 -12.77 -10.55 -12.24
N ILE A 24 -11.75 -11.39 -12.18
CA ILE A 24 -10.36 -11.00 -11.92
C ILE A 24 -9.86 -10.06 -13.04
N TRP A 25 -10.07 -10.44 -14.31
CA TRP A 25 -9.65 -9.63 -15.46
C TRP A 25 -10.36 -8.28 -15.53
N LYS A 26 -11.66 -8.23 -15.25
CA LYS A 26 -12.43 -6.97 -15.21
C LYS A 26 -11.90 -6.03 -14.12
N THR A 27 -11.62 -6.59 -12.93
CA THR A 27 -11.10 -5.85 -11.78
C THR A 27 -9.70 -5.32 -12.04
N PHE A 28 -8.83 -6.17 -12.61
CA PHE A 28 -7.48 -5.79 -13.02
C PHE A 28 -7.50 -4.59 -13.96
N TRP A 29 -8.37 -4.60 -14.98
CA TRP A 29 -8.44 -3.49 -15.93
C TRP A 29 -8.98 -2.21 -15.28
N ILE A 30 -10.04 -2.29 -14.46
CA ILE A 30 -10.54 -1.13 -13.72
C ILE A 30 -9.43 -0.48 -12.88
N LEU A 31 -8.69 -1.31 -12.14
CA LEU A 31 -7.66 -0.80 -11.25
C LEU A 31 -6.41 -0.31 -11.96
N SER A 32 -6.07 -0.93 -13.08
CA SER A 32 -4.99 -0.48 -13.96
C SER A 32 -5.29 0.91 -14.53
N ILE A 33 -6.50 1.13 -15.05
CA ILE A 33 -6.93 2.43 -15.57
C ILE A 33 -6.87 3.51 -14.47
N ILE A 34 -7.42 3.22 -13.29
CA ILE A 34 -7.38 4.15 -12.15
C ILE A 34 -5.92 4.49 -11.79
N THR A 35 -5.03 3.48 -11.76
CA THR A 35 -3.61 3.69 -11.44
C THR A 35 -2.91 4.57 -12.49
N ILE A 36 -3.18 4.36 -13.78
CA ILE A 36 -2.58 5.16 -14.85
C ILE A 36 -3.05 6.62 -14.75
N ILE A 37 -4.34 6.84 -14.50
CA ILE A 37 -4.91 8.19 -14.33
C ILE A 37 -4.29 8.88 -13.12
N GLU A 38 -4.18 8.19 -11.99
CA GLU A 38 -3.60 8.72 -10.76
C GLU A 38 -2.13 9.13 -10.96
N LEU A 39 -1.35 8.31 -11.66
CA LEU A 39 0.04 8.61 -11.99
C LEU A 39 0.18 9.77 -12.98
N ALA A 40 -0.71 9.84 -13.99
CA ALA A 40 -0.73 10.93 -14.96
C ALA A 40 -1.06 12.28 -14.29
N ILE A 41 -2.02 12.30 -13.36
CA ILE A 41 -2.33 13.49 -12.55
C ILE A 41 -1.14 13.88 -11.68
N GLY A 42 -0.49 12.91 -11.03
CA GLY A 42 0.71 13.14 -10.24
C GLY A 42 1.84 13.77 -11.05
N LEU A 43 2.09 13.26 -12.27
CA LEU A 43 3.11 13.77 -13.18
C LEU A 43 2.76 15.16 -13.75
N ALA A 44 1.50 15.39 -14.10
CA ALA A 44 1.05 16.70 -14.59
C ALA A 44 1.27 17.80 -13.55
N ILE A 45 1.00 17.52 -12.28
CA ILE A 45 1.20 18.47 -11.17
C ILE A 45 2.68 18.66 -10.84
N TYR A 46 3.50 17.62 -11.03
CA TYR A 46 4.95 17.75 -10.93
C TYR A 46 5.50 18.71 -11.99
N ASN A 47 5.04 18.60 -13.24
CA ASN A 47 5.47 19.51 -14.32
C ASN A 47 4.97 20.95 -14.12
N ILE A 48 3.76 21.14 -13.55
CA ILE A 48 3.21 22.47 -13.25
C ILE A 48 3.95 23.16 -12.09
N HIS A 49 4.58 22.39 -11.19
CA HIS A 49 5.38 22.94 -10.09
C HIS A 49 6.67 23.63 -10.49
N GLU A 50 7.23 23.32 -11.66
CA GLU A 50 8.43 24.01 -12.17
C GLU A 50 8.09 25.41 -12.73
N GLY A 51 6.80 25.78 -12.82
CA GLY A 51 6.35 27.11 -13.23
C GLY A 51 6.25 28.10 -12.07
N GLU A 52 6.42 29.39 -12.38
CA GLU A 52 6.65 30.54 -11.46
C GLU A 52 5.67 30.75 -10.28
N ASN A 53 4.56 30.01 -10.15
CA ASN A 53 3.60 30.20 -9.05
C ASN A 53 2.96 28.86 -8.57
N PRO A 54 3.67 28.02 -7.80
CA PRO A 54 3.09 26.79 -7.28
C PRO A 54 2.12 27.09 -6.12
N ASN A 55 0.83 26.87 -6.35
CA ASN A 55 -0.18 26.87 -5.27
C ASN A 55 0.07 25.68 -4.33
N ALA A 56 0.85 25.89 -3.27
CA ALA A 56 1.22 24.86 -2.29
C ALA A 56 0.00 24.09 -1.73
N ASN A 57 -1.14 24.75 -1.56
CA ASN A 57 -2.37 24.12 -1.08
C ASN A 57 -2.97 23.13 -2.07
N LEU A 58 -2.93 23.45 -3.37
CA LEU A 58 -3.42 22.58 -4.45
C LEU A 58 -2.55 21.32 -4.52
N VAL A 59 -1.25 21.50 -4.41
CA VAL A 59 -0.26 20.42 -4.38
C VAL A 59 -0.50 19.46 -3.22
N LEU A 60 -0.68 19.99 -2.02
CA LEU A 60 -0.95 19.18 -0.83
C LEU A 60 -2.27 18.42 -0.97
N PHE A 61 -3.30 19.05 -1.52
CA PHE A 61 -4.58 18.41 -1.81
C PHE A 61 -4.42 17.21 -2.76
N PHE A 62 -3.74 17.39 -3.89
CA PHE A 62 -3.53 16.30 -4.86
C PHE A 62 -2.63 15.19 -4.31
N LYS A 63 -1.59 15.52 -3.52
CA LYS A 63 -0.78 14.51 -2.81
C LYS A 63 -1.63 13.69 -1.84
N GLY A 64 -2.53 14.34 -1.09
CA GLY A 64 -3.49 13.67 -0.21
C GLY A 64 -4.47 12.79 -1.00
N MET A 65 -5.02 13.29 -2.09
CA MET A 65 -5.95 12.55 -2.95
C MET A 65 -5.31 11.29 -3.55
N VAL A 66 -4.11 11.42 -4.11
CA VAL A 66 -3.32 10.28 -4.63
C VAL A 66 -3.02 9.28 -3.50
N CYS A 67 -2.63 9.75 -2.32
CA CYS A 67 -2.41 8.85 -1.18
C CYS A 67 -3.67 8.04 -0.81
N ILE A 68 -4.83 8.69 -0.76
CA ILE A 68 -6.11 8.03 -0.45
C ILE A 68 -6.51 7.05 -1.57
N LEU A 69 -6.37 7.43 -2.84
CA LEU A 69 -6.67 6.58 -3.98
C LEU A 69 -5.78 5.33 -4.00
N THR A 70 -4.49 5.49 -3.71
CA THR A 70 -3.55 4.36 -3.57
C THR A 70 -3.97 3.41 -2.44
N LEU A 71 -4.40 3.91 -1.28
CA LEU A 71 -4.90 3.08 -0.18
C LEU A 71 -6.21 2.37 -0.55
N ALA A 72 -7.15 3.08 -1.16
CA ALA A 72 -8.42 2.52 -1.62
C ALA A 72 -8.21 1.42 -2.66
N LYS A 73 -7.28 1.63 -3.59
CA LYS A 73 -6.80 0.62 -4.54
C LYS A 73 -6.27 -0.61 -3.82
N ALA A 74 -5.38 -0.44 -2.84
CA ALA A 74 -4.79 -1.57 -2.13
C ALA A 74 -5.86 -2.42 -1.43
N TYR A 75 -6.83 -1.76 -0.78
CA TYR A 75 -8.00 -2.42 -0.20
C TYR A 75 -8.84 -3.15 -1.26
N TYR A 76 -9.13 -2.51 -2.39
CA TYR A 76 -9.91 -3.10 -3.48
C TYR A 76 -9.20 -4.32 -4.10
N ILE A 77 -7.87 -4.31 -4.21
CA ILE A 77 -7.08 -5.47 -4.63
C ILE A 77 -7.33 -6.64 -3.67
N VAL A 78 -7.11 -6.40 -2.38
CA VAL A 78 -7.21 -7.44 -1.35
C VAL A 78 -8.64 -7.99 -1.28
N ALA A 79 -9.66 -7.13 -1.34
CA ALA A 79 -11.05 -7.55 -1.27
C ALA A 79 -11.48 -8.44 -2.45
N ILE A 80 -11.00 -8.15 -3.67
CA ILE A 80 -11.52 -8.80 -4.90
C ILE A 80 -10.60 -9.90 -5.42
N PHE A 81 -9.28 -9.70 -5.46
CA PHE A 81 -8.37 -10.73 -5.96
C PHE A 81 -8.26 -11.92 -5.03
N MET A 82 -8.60 -11.74 -3.76
CA MET A 82 -8.52 -12.82 -2.80
C MET A 82 -9.87 -13.53 -2.56
N HIS A 83 -10.95 -13.12 -3.23
CA HIS A 83 -12.28 -13.76 -3.08
C HIS A 83 -12.75 -13.86 -1.61
N LEU A 84 -12.43 -12.84 -0.81
CA LEU A 84 -12.60 -12.85 0.65
C LEU A 84 -14.04 -12.65 1.13
N GLY A 85 -14.96 -12.27 0.23
CA GLY A 85 -16.30 -11.81 0.59
C GLY A 85 -17.16 -12.86 1.26
N ASP A 86 -17.32 -14.03 0.64
CA ASP A 86 -18.37 -14.98 1.06
C ASP A 86 -17.87 -16.39 1.40
N GLU A 87 -16.64 -16.75 1.04
CA GLU A 87 -16.17 -18.15 1.15
C GLU A 87 -14.98 -18.34 2.13
N ILE A 88 -14.23 -17.28 2.49
CA ILE A 88 -12.87 -17.45 3.06
C ILE A 88 -12.50 -16.50 4.21
N ARG A 89 -13.38 -16.29 5.20
CA ARG A 89 -13.08 -15.52 6.42
C ARG A 89 -11.75 -15.92 7.10
N ASN A 90 -11.35 -17.19 7.02
CA ASN A 90 -10.07 -17.65 7.55
C ASN A 90 -8.84 -17.11 6.79
N PHE A 91 -8.96 -16.90 5.48
CA PHE A 91 -7.87 -16.37 4.66
C PHE A 91 -7.72 -14.85 4.80
N ILE A 92 -8.80 -14.13 5.14
CA ILE A 92 -8.70 -12.73 5.62
C ILE A 92 -7.75 -12.65 6.81
N MET A 93 -7.98 -13.48 7.83
CA MET A 93 -7.23 -13.43 9.07
C MET A 93 -5.74 -13.68 8.86
N THR A 94 -5.36 -14.60 7.97
CA THR A 94 -3.94 -14.87 7.68
C THR A 94 -3.21 -13.73 6.98
N ILE A 95 -3.93 -12.76 6.41
CA ILE A 95 -3.35 -11.63 5.68
C ILE A 95 -3.44 -10.35 6.50
N VAL A 96 -4.60 -10.12 7.12
CA VAL A 96 -4.86 -8.96 7.97
C VAL A 96 -4.02 -9.00 9.25
N VAL A 97 -3.82 -10.17 9.87
CA VAL A 97 -3.02 -10.28 11.10
C VAL A 97 -1.55 -9.88 10.86
N PRO A 98 -0.83 -10.42 9.86
CA PRO A 98 0.51 -9.94 9.53
C PRO A 98 0.57 -8.46 9.16
N LEU A 99 -0.42 -7.94 8.42
CA LEU A 99 -0.51 -6.51 8.06
C LEU A 99 -0.67 -5.61 9.29
N LEU A 100 -1.53 -5.99 10.23
CA LEU A 100 -1.72 -5.25 11.47
C LEU A 100 -0.48 -5.28 12.35
N LEU A 101 0.18 -6.45 12.46
CA LEU A 101 1.46 -6.55 13.18
C LEU A 101 2.55 -5.70 12.52
N PHE A 102 2.58 -5.63 11.19
CA PHE A 102 3.52 -4.80 10.46
C PHE A 102 3.31 -3.30 10.73
N ILE A 103 2.06 -2.82 10.67
CA ILE A 103 1.73 -1.43 11.01
C ILE A 103 2.09 -1.12 12.47
N TRP A 104 1.76 -2.04 13.39
CA TRP A 104 2.12 -1.91 14.79
C TRP A 104 3.64 -1.82 15.00
N PHE A 105 4.42 -2.66 14.30
CA PHE A 105 5.89 -2.61 14.36
C PHE A 105 6.44 -1.28 13.86
N ILE A 106 5.92 -0.72 12.77
CA ILE A 106 6.35 0.60 12.28
C ILE A 106 6.12 1.66 13.36
N ILE A 107 4.94 1.69 13.97
CA ILE A 107 4.63 2.65 15.03
C ILE A 107 5.54 2.45 16.24
N ALA A 108 5.74 1.21 16.69
CA ALA A 108 6.60 0.88 17.81
C ALA A 108 8.06 1.31 17.56
N PHE A 109 8.60 1.04 16.37
CA PHE A 109 9.95 1.46 16.00
C PHE A 109 10.09 2.97 15.81
N LEU A 110 9.06 3.66 15.30
CA LEU A 110 9.08 5.13 15.24
C LEU A 110 9.12 5.73 16.66
N TRP A 111 8.33 5.20 17.58
CA TRP A 111 8.32 5.66 18.97
C TRP A 111 9.66 5.35 19.65
N ASP A 112 10.15 4.12 19.54
CA ASP A 112 11.42 3.73 20.14
C ASP A 112 12.60 4.51 19.54
N GLY A 113 12.56 4.78 18.23
CA GLY A 113 13.52 5.63 17.55
C GLY A 113 13.50 7.09 18.03
N ASP A 114 12.31 7.65 18.27
CA ASP A 114 12.16 9.00 18.83
C ASP A 114 12.65 9.07 20.28
N SER A 115 12.30 8.07 21.09
CA SER A 115 12.80 7.91 22.46
C SER A 115 14.34 7.82 22.50
N TRP A 116 14.93 6.99 21.63
CA TRP A 116 16.37 6.84 21.48
C TRP A 116 17.06 8.16 21.07
N LYS A 117 16.47 8.89 20.11
CA LYS A 117 16.96 10.20 19.68
C LYS A 117 16.92 11.20 20.85
N ASN A 118 15.83 11.23 21.61
CA ASN A 118 15.68 12.10 22.76
C ASN A 118 16.74 11.81 23.84
N LEU A 119 16.92 10.53 24.20
CA LEU A 119 17.89 10.09 25.21
C LEU A 119 19.34 10.42 24.82
N ARG A 120 19.68 10.31 23.53
CA ARG A 120 21.00 10.68 23.00
C ARG A 120 21.25 12.18 22.99
N ASN A 121 20.21 12.98 22.77
CA ASN A 121 20.34 14.44 22.77
C ASN A 121 20.31 15.05 24.18
N THR A 122 19.82 14.31 25.17
CA THR A 122 19.65 14.78 26.56
C THR A 122 20.60 14.11 27.57
N ASP A 123 21.55 13.28 27.12
CA ASP A 123 22.45 12.50 28.00
C ASP A 123 21.66 11.79 29.12
N ALA A 124 20.69 10.97 28.72
CA ALA A 124 19.75 10.28 29.64
C ALA A 124 18.95 11.22 30.57
N GLY A 125 18.66 12.45 30.12
CA GLY A 125 17.90 13.46 30.88
C GLY A 125 18.76 14.37 31.75
N SER A 126 20.09 14.26 31.70
CA SER A 126 21.01 15.13 32.46
C SER A 126 21.13 16.55 31.88
N ARG A 127 20.74 16.76 30.62
CA ARG A 127 20.78 18.07 29.95
C ARG A 127 19.44 18.39 29.30
N PRO A 128 18.98 19.65 29.31
CA PRO A 128 17.78 20.04 28.58
C PRO A 128 17.96 19.72 27.09
N ASN A 129 16.89 19.31 26.41
CA ASN A 129 16.93 18.92 25.00
C ASN A 129 17.40 20.11 24.15
N ILE A 130 18.70 20.11 23.80
CA ILE A 130 19.24 21.06 22.83
C ILE A 130 19.01 20.43 21.47
N GLU A 131 17.87 20.77 20.87
CA GLU A 131 17.60 20.48 19.48
C GLU A 131 18.71 21.11 18.65
N LYS A 132 19.65 20.28 18.15
CA LYS A 132 20.64 20.72 17.17
C LYS A 132 19.91 20.96 15.86
N VAL A 133 19.31 22.16 15.74
CA VAL A 133 18.80 22.66 14.47
C VAL A 133 19.98 22.61 13.51
N ALA A 134 19.85 21.83 12.44
CA ALA A 134 20.87 21.78 11.39
C ALA A 134 21.14 23.23 10.95
N PRO A 135 22.40 23.69 10.90
CA PRO A 135 22.66 25.03 10.41
C PRO A 135 22.06 25.13 9.01
N ALA A 136 21.18 26.11 8.81
CA ALA A 136 20.57 26.38 7.52
C ALA A 136 21.67 26.32 6.46
N ALA A 137 21.49 25.45 5.45
CA ALA A 137 22.45 25.28 4.39
C ALA A 137 22.78 26.68 3.83
N LYS A 138 24.02 27.13 4.04
CA LYS A 138 24.50 28.42 3.51
C LYS A 138 24.13 28.46 2.03
N GLN A 139 23.29 29.41 1.63
CA GLN A 139 23.09 29.75 0.22
C GLN A 139 24.46 30.13 -0.34
N LYS A 140 25.07 29.19 -1.07
CA LYS A 140 26.36 29.37 -1.70
C LYS A 140 26.08 29.94 -3.09
N GLY A 141 25.89 31.25 -3.18
CA GLY A 141 25.63 31.88 -4.48
C GLY A 141 25.09 33.30 -4.48
N ALA A 142 25.61 34.20 -3.66
CA ALA A 142 25.57 35.63 -3.95
C ALA A 142 27.02 36.10 -3.92
N LYS A 143 27.63 36.21 -5.11
CA LYS A 143 28.86 36.97 -5.30
C LYS A 143 28.43 38.35 -5.79
N ASP A 144 28.98 39.35 -5.13
CA ASP A 144 28.99 40.76 -5.51
C ASP A 144 29.48 40.96 -6.97
#